data_AF-A0A0F9T079-F1
#
_entry.id   AF-A0A0F9T079-F1
#
_cell.length_a   1.000
_cell.length_b   1.000
_cell.length_c   1.000
_cell.angle_alpha   90.00
_cell.angle_beta   90.00
_cell.angle_gamma   90.00
#
_symmetry.space_group_name_H-M   'P 1'
#
loop_
_entity.id
_entity.type
_entity.pdbx_description
1 polymer ?
#
loop_
_entity_poly.entity_id
_entity_poly.type
_entity_poly.pdbx_seq_one_letter_code
_entity_poly.pdbx_strand_id
1 'polypeptide(L)'
;MKYDFSKGTYPQQKAQEYLSKLIKDGSKASLTKIHPKRSVSQNSYLHVLFSLWGKENGWYLEEAKLVVKRELGYTYTKRNQEFADKTSKMDTAELTKFIDKFRIWSFADGCYLPTADEYKEEQIYFDNQINQ
;
A
#
# COMPACT_ATOMS: atom_id res chain seq x y z
N MET A 1 -5.32 -8.96 20.62
CA MET A 1 -4.78 -10.04 19.77
C MET A 1 -5.50 -9.98 18.43
N LYS A 2 -4.81 -10.21 17.30
CA LYS A 2 -5.44 -10.21 15.96
C LYS A 2 -5.43 -11.64 15.43
N TYR A 3 -6.56 -12.08 14.91
CA TYR A 3 -6.72 -13.41 14.32
C TYR A 3 -7.14 -13.26 12.86
N ASP A 4 -6.50 -14.03 11.99
CA ASP A 4 -6.85 -14.12 10.58
C ASP A 4 -7.60 -15.42 10.36
N PHE A 5 -8.91 -15.32 10.19
CA PHE A 5 -9.79 -16.47 10.03
C PHE A 5 -9.78 -17.06 8.62
N SER A 6 -9.06 -16.44 7.66
CA SER A 6 -8.86 -16.99 6.31
C SER A 6 -7.80 -18.09 6.26
N LYS A 7 -6.91 -18.17 7.25
CA LYS A 7 -5.77 -19.11 7.29
C LYS A 7 -6.12 -20.50 7.85
N GLY A 8 -7.39 -20.91 7.75
CA GLY A 8 -7.87 -22.22 8.18
C GLY A 8 -8.48 -22.25 9.58
N THR A 9 -8.59 -23.46 10.15
CA THR A 9 -9.35 -23.75 11.39
C THR A 9 -8.60 -23.46 12.69
N TYR A 10 -7.26 -23.51 12.67
CA TYR A 10 -6.44 -23.28 13.86
C TYR A 10 -6.59 -21.87 14.47
N PRO A 11 -6.57 -20.76 13.69
CA PRO A 11 -6.82 -19.42 14.22
C PRO A 11 -8.20 -19.24 14.84
N GLN A 12 -9.21 -19.97 14.34
CA GLN A 12 -10.59 -19.91 14.80
C GLN A 12 -10.72 -20.56 16.19
N GLN A 13 -10.14 -21.75 16.37
CA GLN A 13 -10.11 -22.45 17.66
C GLN A 13 -9.43 -21.61 18.75
N LYS A 14 -8.26 -21.03 18.43
CA LYS A 14 -7.50 -20.20 19.37
C LYS A 14 -8.25 -18.93 19.78
N ALA A 15 -9.03 -18.34 18.87
CA ALA A 15 -9.87 -17.19 19.17
C ALA A 15 -11.03 -17.57 20.09
N GLN A 16 -11.66 -18.73 19.87
CA GLN A 16 -12.74 -19.24 20.72
C GLN A 16 -12.26 -19.58 22.13
N GLU A 17 -11.10 -20.23 22.27
CA GLU A 17 -10.49 -20.52 23.57
C GLU A 17 -10.20 -19.24 24.36
N TYR A 18 -9.59 -18.25 23.71
CA TYR A 18 -9.26 -16.99 24.34
C TYR A 18 -10.51 -16.20 24.75
N LEU A 19 -11.55 -16.18 23.91
CA LEU A 19 -12.84 -15.57 24.24
C LEU A 19 -13.49 -16.27 25.43
N SER A 20 -13.47 -17.61 25.46
CA SER A 20 -14.00 -18.40 26.55
C SER A 20 -13.28 -18.13 27.87
N LYS A 21 -11.96 -17.93 27.81
CA LYS A 21 -11.15 -17.52 28.98
C LYS A 21 -11.55 -16.13 29.47
N LEU A 22 -11.69 -15.15 28.58
CA LEU A 22 -12.10 -13.79 28.96
C LEU A 22 -13.50 -13.75 29.59
N ILE A 23 -14.43 -14.59 29.12
CA ILE A 23 -15.77 -14.73 29.71
C ILE A 23 -15.67 -15.32 31.12
N LYS A 24 -14.87 -16.38 31.32
CA LYS A 24 -14.65 -16.99 32.64
C LYS A 24 -13.99 -16.01 33.62
N ASP A 25 -13.04 -15.22 33.14
CA ASP A 25 -12.31 -14.24 33.94
C ASP A 25 -13.12 -12.94 34.16
N GLY A 26 -14.37 -12.85 33.69
CA GLY A 26 -15.24 -11.67 33.86
C GLY A 26 -14.68 -10.39 33.25
N SER A 27 -13.77 -10.52 32.27
CA SER A 27 -12.97 -9.40 31.75
C SER A 27 -13.74 -8.61 30.69
N LYS A 28 -13.55 -7.27 30.68
CA LYS A 28 -14.10 -6.41 29.62
C LYS A 28 -13.30 -6.61 28.33
N ALA A 29 -13.97 -6.94 27.23
CA ALA A 29 -13.36 -7.16 25.92
C ALA A 29 -14.00 -6.27 24.84
N SER A 30 -13.20 -5.85 23.85
CA SER A 30 -13.68 -5.15 22.66
C SER A 30 -13.42 -6.01 21.42
N LEU A 31 -14.49 -6.30 20.69
CA LEU A 31 -14.46 -7.01 19.40
C LEU A 31 -14.62 -5.98 18.29
N THR A 32 -13.60 -5.83 17.46
CA THR A 32 -13.65 -4.93 16.30
C THR A 32 -13.35 -5.71 15.03
N LYS A 33 -14.25 -5.64 14.04
CA LYS A 33 -13.99 -6.18 12.71
C LYS A 33 -12.94 -5.32 12.02
N ILE A 34 -11.78 -5.91 11.74
CA ILE A 34 -10.73 -5.26 10.96
C ILE A 34 -11.09 -5.50 9.49
N HIS A 35 -11.51 -4.45 8.79
CA HIS A 35 -11.53 -4.50 7.33
C HIS A 35 -10.09 -4.70 6.84
N PRO A 36 -9.84 -5.56 5.83
CA PRO A 36 -8.54 -5.62 5.21
C PRO A 36 -8.20 -4.21 4.72
N LYS A 37 -7.33 -3.51 5.45
CA LYS A 37 -6.58 -2.41 4.87
C LYS A 37 -5.84 -3.04 3.70
N ARG A 38 -6.04 -2.50 2.48
CA ARG A 38 -5.45 -2.86 1.18
C ARG A 38 -4.53 -4.05 1.22
N SER A 39 -4.69 -5.00 0.30
CA SER A 39 -3.70 -6.08 0.15
C SER A 39 -2.30 -5.47 0.25
N VAL A 40 -1.55 -5.91 1.26
CA VAL A 40 -0.26 -5.30 1.64
C VAL A 40 0.66 -5.20 0.42
N SER A 41 0.46 -6.11 -0.54
CA SER A 41 1.10 -6.13 -1.85
C SER A 41 0.90 -4.86 -2.68
N GLN A 42 -0.30 -4.26 -2.76
CA GLN A 42 -0.53 -3.09 -3.62
C GLN A 42 0.17 -1.83 -3.10
N ASN A 43 0.17 -1.62 -1.77
CA ASN A 43 0.89 -0.49 -1.19
C ASN A 43 2.40 -0.69 -1.27
N SER A 44 2.90 -1.91 -1.01
CA SER A 44 4.33 -2.22 -1.17
C SER A 44 4.78 -2.02 -2.62
N TYR A 45 3.98 -2.50 -3.58
CA TYR A 45 4.25 -2.33 -5.00
C TYR A 45 4.28 -0.86 -5.41
N LEU A 46 3.29 -0.06 -4.99
CA LEU A 46 3.30 1.38 -5.27
C LEU A 46 4.53 2.09 -4.67
N HIS A 47 4.98 1.67 -3.48
CA HIS A 47 6.22 2.18 -2.88
C HIS A 47 7.44 1.88 -3.74
N VAL A 48 7.55 0.66 -4.28
CA VAL A 48 8.63 0.28 -5.21
C VAL A 48 8.62 1.15 -6.46
N LEU A 49 7.45 1.39 -7.05
CA LEU A 49 7.34 2.23 -8.24
C LEU A 49 7.86 3.66 -7.99
N PHE A 50 7.53 4.26 -6.85
CA PHE A 50 8.06 5.58 -6.48
C PHE A 50 9.58 5.55 -6.27
N SER A 51 10.11 4.49 -5.66
CA SER A 51 11.55 4.34 -5.46
C SER A 51 12.31 4.18 -6.77
N LEU A 52 11.79 3.37 -7.70
CA LEU A 52 12.41 3.16 -9.02
C LEU A 52 12.42 4.45 -9.84
N TRP A 53 11.26 5.10 -9.97
CA TRP A 53 11.17 6.37 -10.69
C TRP A 53 12.03 7.46 -10.06
N GLY A 54 12.04 7.55 -8.73
CA GLY A 54 12.87 8.48 -7.99
C GLY A 54 14.36 8.23 -8.23
N LYS A 55 14.81 6.98 -8.17
CA LYS A 55 16.21 6.61 -8.41
C LYS A 55 16.65 6.93 -9.85
N GLU A 56 15.79 6.67 -10.84
CA GLU A 56 16.09 6.94 -12.25
C GLU A 56 16.18 8.45 -12.55
N ASN A 57 15.35 9.25 -11.89
CA ASN A 57 15.33 10.71 -12.05
C ASN A 57 16.19 11.48 -11.03
N GLY A 58 16.85 10.80 -10.09
CA GLY A 58 17.71 11.41 -9.06
C GLY A 58 16.97 12.08 -7.90
N TRP A 59 15.72 11.71 -7.62
CA TRP A 59 14.90 12.25 -6.53
C TRP A 59 14.85 11.32 -5.32
N TYR A 60 14.71 11.91 -4.14
CA TYR A 60 14.38 11.13 -2.95
C TYR A 60 12.94 10.61 -3.03
N LEU A 61 12.68 9.47 -2.38
CA LEU A 61 11.37 8.80 -2.38
C LEU A 61 10.20 9.73 -2.02
N GLU A 62 10.39 10.62 -1.05
CA GLU A 62 9.35 11.57 -0.62
C GLU A 62 9.08 12.65 -1.68
N GLU A 63 10.11 13.07 -2.41
CA GLU A 63 9.98 14.05 -3.50
C GLU A 63 9.33 13.41 -4.72
N ALA A 64 9.74 12.19 -5.07
CA ALA A 64 9.12 11.39 -6.13
C ALA A 64 7.61 11.23 -5.91
N LYS A 65 7.19 10.91 -4.68
CA LYS A 65 5.77 10.86 -4.33
C LYS A 65 5.04 12.18 -4.55
N LEU A 66 5.69 13.32 -4.28
CA LEU A 66 5.07 14.63 -4.45
C LEU A 66 4.94 14.99 -5.94
N VAL A 67 6.01 14.80 -6.71
CA VAL A 67 6.04 15.10 -8.15
C VAL A 67 5.00 14.27 -8.88
N VAL A 68 5.06 12.94 -8.73
CA VAL A 68 4.14 12.03 -9.41
C VAL A 68 2.68 12.33 -9.07
N LYS A 69 2.36 12.62 -7.80
CA LYS A 69 0.98 12.96 -7.41
C LYS A 69 0.51 14.28 -8.00
N ARG A 70 1.40 15.26 -8.11
CA ARG A 70 1.10 16.56 -8.71
C ARG A 70 0.83 16.40 -10.21
N GLU A 71 1.72 15.71 -10.92
CA GLU A 71 1.61 15.48 -12.37
C GLU A 71 0.38 14.64 -12.74
N LEU A 72 0.03 13.66 -11.90
CA LEU A 72 -1.17 12.85 -12.10
C LEU A 72 -2.47 13.54 -11.64
N GLY A 73 -2.41 14.78 -11.16
CA GLY A 73 -3.58 15.57 -10.74
C GLY A 73 -4.23 15.09 -9.44
N TYR A 74 -3.50 14.34 -8.61
CA TYR A 74 -3.96 13.91 -7.28
C TYR A 74 -3.59 14.96 -6.23
N THR A 75 -4.12 16.17 -6.42
CA THR A 75 -3.99 17.30 -5.49
C THR A 75 -5.35 17.68 -4.92
N TYR A 76 -5.35 18.26 -3.73
CA TYR A 76 -6.53 18.87 -3.13
C TYR A 76 -6.21 20.31 -2.73
N THR A 77 -7.18 21.20 -2.92
CA THR A 77 -7.02 22.60 -2.53
C THR A 77 -7.47 22.77 -1.07
N LYS A 78 -6.61 23.37 -0.25
CA LYS A 78 -6.96 23.82 1.10
C LYS A 78 -6.45 25.23 1.29
N ARG A 79 -7.36 26.17 1.60
CA ARG A 79 -7.04 27.61 1.79
C ARG A 79 -6.26 28.20 0.60
N ASN A 80 -6.72 27.93 -0.64
CA ASN A 80 -6.08 28.37 -1.90
C ASN A 80 -4.64 27.86 -2.13
N GLN A 81 -4.22 26.82 -1.43
CA GLN A 81 -2.96 26.12 -1.69
C GLN A 81 -3.25 24.68 -2.11
N GLU A 82 -2.54 24.21 -3.13
CA GLU A 82 -2.64 22.84 -3.64
C GLU A 82 -1.67 21.92 -2.88
N PHE A 83 -2.23 20.87 -2.29
CA PHE A 83 -1.46 19.83 -1.59
C PHE A 83 -1.64 18.49 -2.29
N ALA A 84 -0.59 17.68 -2.33
CA ALA A 84 -0.70 16.30 -2.81
C ALA A 84 -1.62 15.49 -1.89
N ASP A 85 -2.61 14.81 -2.46
CA ASP A 85 -3.55 14.02 -1.67
C ASP A 85 -2.87 12.79 -1.05
N LYS A 86 -3.41 12.38 0.10
CA LYS A 86 -2.95 11.18 0.77
C LYS A 86 -3.46 9.99 -0.01
N THR A 87 -2.53 9.27 -0.62
CA THR A 87 -2.77 7.95 -1.19
C THR A 87 -3.36 6.98 -0.16
N SER A 88 -3.37 7.27 1.14
CA SER A 88 -4.03 6.45 2.17
C SER A 88 -5.56 6.53 2.19
N LYS A 89 -6.17 7.50 1.49
CA LYS A 89 -7.63 7.67 1.44
C LYS A 89 -8.30 6.98 0.25
N MET A 90 -7.52 6.63 -0.78
CA MET A 90 -8.05 6.02 -2.00
C MET A 90 -8.63 4.62 -1.72
N ASP A 91 -9.68 4.24 -2.42
CA ASP A 91 -10.12 2.84 -2.42
C ASP A 91 -9.17 1.96 -3.26
N THR A 92 -9.30 0.64 -3.12
CA THR A 92 -8.51 -0.36 -3.85
C THR A 92 -8.60 -0.16 -5.37
N ALA A 93 -9.81 0.10 -5.89
CA ALA A 93 -10.02 0.34 -7.32
C ALA A 93 -9.39 1.67 -7.80
N GLU A 94 -9.44 2.71 -6.97
CA GLU A 94 -8.81 4.00 -7.26
C GLU A 94 -7.28 3.90 -7.27
N LEU A 95 -6.72 3.09 -6.37
CA LEU A 95 -5.27 2.84 -6.32
C LEU A 95 -4.78 2.09 -7.57
N THR A 96 -5.54 1.09 -8.05
CA THR A 96 -5.20 0.41 -9.31
C THR A 96 -5.17 1.39 -10.48
N LYS A 97 -6.20 2.23 -10.60
CA LYS A 97 -6.24 3.29 -11.64
C LYS A 97 -5.09 4.29 -11.52
N PHE A 98 -4.72 4.64 -10.28
CA PHE A 98 -3.56 5.49 -10.02
C PHE A 98 -2.27 4.85 -10.53
N ILE A 99 -2.06 3.56 -10.23
CA ILE A 99 -0.87 2.81 -10.65
C ILE A 99 -0.81 2.73 -12.18
N ASP A 100 -1.91 2.41 -12.86
CA ASP A 100 -1.94 2.33 -14.33
C ASP A 100 -1.57 3.68 -14.96
N LYS A 101 -2.14 4.77 -14.45
CA LYS A 101 -1.79 6.13 -14.90
C LYS A 101 -0.32 6.46 -14.63
N PHE A 102 0.20 6.10 -13.45
CA PHE A 102 1.58 6.34 -13.09
C PHE A 102 2.53 5.62 -14.05
N ARG A 103 2.25 4.36 -14.38
CA ARG A 103 3.07 3.59 -15.33
C ARG A 103 3.04 4.17 -16.75
N ILE A 104 1.86 4.59 -17.23
CA ILE A 104 1.72 5.23 -18.53
C ILE A 104 2.48 6.56 -18.58
N TRP A 105 2.34 7.38 -17.54
CA TRP A 105 3.04 8.65 -17.42
C TRP A 105 4.55 8.47 -17.34
N SER A 106 5.02 7.55 -16.49
CA SER A 106 6.43 7.21 -16.35
C SER A 106 7.04 6.71 -17.65
N PHE A 107 6.30 5.89 -18.42
CA PHE A 107 6.75 5.44 -19.74
C PHE A 107 6.92 6.61 -20.72
N ALA A 108 6.01 7.59 -20.68
CA ALA A 108 6.15 8.82 -21.47
C ALA A 108 7.32 9.71 -21.01
N ASP A 109 7.65 9.66 -19.72
CA ASP A 109 8.80 10.31 -19.08
C ASP A 109 10.13 9.59 -19.36
N GLY A 110 10.08 8.39 -19.96
CA GLY A 110 11.25 7.59 -20.33
C GLY A 110 11.69 6.56 -19.29
N CYS A 111 10.96 6.42 -18.18
CA CYS A 111 11.24 5.47 -17.10
C CYS A 111 10.28 4.28 -17.16
N TYR A 112 10.80 3.07 -17.36
CA TYR A 112 9.97 1.85 -17.35
C TYR A 112 9.64 1.41 -15.93
N LEU A 113 8.35 1.24 -15.65
CA LEU A 113 7.86 0.74 -14.38
C LEU A 113 7.26 -0.67 -14.53
N PRO A 114 7.74 -1.67 -13.77
CA PRO A 114 7.29 -3.05 -13.87
C PRO A 114 5.81 -3.17 -13.51
N THR A 115 5.11 -4.15 -14.06
CA THR A 115 3.75 -4.56 -13.67
C THR A 115 3.73 -5.20 -12.28
N ALA A 116 2.53 -5.36 -11.72
CA ALA A 116 2.35 -6.02 -10.43
C ALA A 116 2.72 -7.51 -10.48
N ASP A 117 2.69 -8.15 -11.65
CA ASP A 117 3.04 -9.57 -11.81
C ASP A 117 4.55 -9.74 -12.03
N GLU A 118 5.19 -8.88 -12.83
CA GLU A 118 6.67 -8.82 -12.93
C GLU A 118 7.31 -8.53 -11.56
N TYR A 119 6.73 -7.62 -10.76
CA TYR A 119 7.22 -7.37 -9.41
C TYR A 119 7.11 -8.59 -8.48
N LYS A 120 6.09 -9.44 -8.64
CA LYS A 120 5.96 -10.66 -7.83
C LYS A 120 6.99 -11.71 -8.22
N GLU A 121 7.30 -11.82 -9.51
CA GLU A 121 8.28 -12.78 -10.01
C GLU A 121 9.71 -12.35 -9.68
N GLU A 122 9.99 -11.04 -9.74
CA GLU A 122 11.34 -10.47 -9.57
C GLU A 122 11.49 -9.60 -8.32
N GLN A 123 10.72 -9.90 -7.27
CA GLN A 123 10.67 -9.08 -6.05
C GLN A 123 12.06 -8.82 -5.44
N ILE A 124 12.93 -9.84 -5.45
CA ILE A 124 14.30 -9.78 -4.91
C ILE A 124 15.18 -8.83 -5.73
N TYR A 125 15.00 -8.78 -7.05
CA TYR A 125 15.80 -7.93 -7.93
C TYR A 125 15.49 -6.45 -7.71
N PHE A 126 14.21 -6.09 -7.70
CA PHE A 126 13.78 -4.71 -7.47
C PHE A 126 14.10 -4.22 -6.05
N ASP A 127 13.92 -5.07 -5.04
CA ASP A 127 14.25 -4.71 -3.66
C ASP A 127 15.77 -4.47 -3.49
N ASN A 128 16.62 -5.20 -4.20
CA ASN A 128 18.08 -4.95 -4.21
C ASN A 128 18.46 -3.65 -4.90
N GLN A 129 17.73 -3.25 -5.96
CA GLN A 129 17.97 -1.97 -6.63
C GLN A 129 17.56 -0.78 -5.77
N ILE A 130 16.56 -0.91 -4.91
CA ILE A 130 16.09 0.18 -4.03
C ILE A 130 17.04 0.41 -2.85
N ASN A 131 17.70 -0.64 -2.36
CA ASN A 131 18.55 -0.58 -1.16
C ASN A 131 20.03 -0.20 -1.43
N GLN A 132 20.40 0.11 -2.68
CA GLN A 132 21.71 0.63 -3.07
C GLN A 132 21.67 2.15 -3.31
#